data_AF-A0A0D2CFP9-F1
#
_entry.id   AF-A0A0D2CFP9-F1
#
_cell.length_a   1.000
_cell.length_b   1.000
_cell.length_c   1.000
_cell.angle_alpha   90.00
_cell.angle_beta   90.00
_cell.angle_gamma   90.00
#
_symmetry.space_group_name_H-M   'P 1'
#
loop_
_entity.id
_entity.type
_entity.pdbx_description
1 polymer ?
#
loop_
_entity_poly.entity_id
_entity_poly.type
_entity_poly.pdbx_seq_one_letter_code
_entity_poly.pdbx_strand_id
1 'polypeptide(L)'
;MHSKAVVLSLLAASGALAAPHSRRYYDDKVTVALSDGGETGAQVTLESTVRDMGAPAISGPFNSIEIRLGEDVQNQELRCQALDNYGYPIVATRGTNIDTTFSDADKGPWTFRQASYVSEVVCDPTFVKIDPASDELNLRVILESQSTETGSQTSLPAGYRAESAPVATSGPFETVELSVGSLVEQQNYRCQILDLYGNPLVVLRGANRDITFSDADKGAWTLETPSEVSEIICDPTFA
;
A
#
# COMPACT_ATOMS: atom_id res chain seq x y z
N MET A 1 56.23 81.53 -19.64
CA MET A 1 55.05 81.63 -20.54
C MET A 1 55.06 80.37 -21.40
N HIS A 2 54.28 79.36 -21.00
CA HIS A 2 52.98 78.99 -21.60
C HIS A 2 53.18 78.13 -22.86
N SER A 3 53.12 76.81 -22.75
CA SER A 3 51.91 75.95 -22.68
C SER A 3 51.64 75.34 -24.06
N LYS A 4 51.53 74.00 -24.11
CA LYS A 4 50.45 73.26 -24.79
C LYS A 4 50.65 71.76 -24.55
N ALA A 5 49.92 71.25 -23.56
CA ALA A 5 49.67 69.83 -23.38
C ALA A 5 48.57 69.40 -24.37
N VAL A 6 48.79 68.30 -25.08
CA VAL A 6 47.79 67.62 -25.89
C VAL A 6 47.19 66.52 -25.03
N VAL A 7 45.89 66.61 -24.74
CA VAL A 7 45.13 65.57 -24.04
C VAL A 7 44.39 64.76 -25.10
N LEU A 8 44.72 63.46 -25.20
CA LEU A 8 44.08 62.50 -26.09
C LEU A 8 42.97 61.78 -25.29
N SER A 9 41.72 62.01 -25.66
CA SER A 9 40.54 61.38 -25.05
C SER A 9 40.29 60.00 -25.65
N LEU A 10 40.53 58.95 -24.86
CA LEU A 10 40.11 57.57 -25.15
C LEU A 10 38.62 57.42 -24.79
N LEU A 11 37.75 57.30 -25.79
CA LEU A 11 36.38 56.83 -25.60
C LEU A 11 36.41 55.31 -25.36
N ALA A 12 36.25 54.90 -24.10
CA ALA A 12 35.92 53.52 -23.78
C ALA A 12 34.43 53.30 -24.04
N ALA A 13 34.12 52.61 -25.14
CA ALA A 13 32.78 52.09 -25.39
C ALA A 13 32.51 50.94 -24.40
N SER A 14 31.81 51.22 -23.31
CA SER A 14 31.25 50.21 -22.42
C SER A 14 30.09 49.51 -23.13
N GLY A 15 30.41 48.50 -23.93
CA GLY A 15 29.43 47.52 -24.40
C GLY A 15 28.90 46.75 -23.20
N ALA A 16 27.72 47.12 -22.71
CA ALA A 16 26.99 46.32 -21.74
C ALA A 16 26.55 45.01 -22.41
N LEU A 17 27.33 43.95 -22.23
CA LEU A 17 26.86 42.59 -22.48
C LEU A 17 25.86 42.26 -21.38
N ALA A 18 24.57 42.43 -21.69
CA ALA A 18 23.51 41.83 -20.88
C ALA A 18 23.70 40.32 -20.93
N ALA A 19 24.21 39.74 -19.84
CA ALA A 19 24.25 38.30 -19.66
C ALA A 19 22.82 37.77 -19.79
N PRO A 20 22.57 36.74 -20.62
CA PRO A 20 21.24 36.18 -20.75
C PRO A 20 20.78 35.73 -19.37
N HIS A 21 19.61 36.22 -18.92
CA HIS A 21 18.92 35.65 -17.77
C HIS A 21 18.64 34.18 -18.08
N SER A 22 19.42 33.27 -17.49
CA SER A 22 19.08 31.86 -17.47
C SER A 22 17.75 31.74 -16.75
N ARG A 23 16.66 31.46 -17.48
CA ARG A 23 15.43 30.98 -16.86
C ARG A 23 15.81 29.71 -16.11
N ARG A 24 15.72 29.74 -14.78
CA ARG A 24 15.85 28.54 -13.95
C ARG A 24 14.75 27.59 -14.40
N TYR A 25 15.15 26.45 -14.95
CA TYR A 25 14.24 25.34 -15.20
C TYR A 25 13.96 24.72 -13.83
N TYR A 26 12.70 24.71 -13.41
CA TYR A 26 12.27 24.06 -12.19
C TYR A 26 11.89 22.63 -12.54
N ASP A 27 12.44 21.66 -11.81
CA ASP A 27 12.11 20.24 -11.93
C ASP A 27 11.10 19.86 -10.84
N ASP A 28 9.87 20.39 -10.98
CA ASP A 28 8.78 20.24 -10.01
C ASP A 28 7.80 19.11 -10.40
N LYS A 29 8.19 18.26 -11.35
CA LYS A 29 7.35 17.18 -11.89
C LYS A 29 7.65 15.84 -11.24
N VAL A 30 6.71 14.94 -11.43
CA VAL A 30 6.83 13.54 -11.01
C VAL A 30 6.89 12.70 -12.26
N THR A 31 7.87 11.82 -12.32
CA THR A 31 7.98 10.82 -13.36
C THR A 31 7.59 9.48 -12.78
N VAL A 32 6.60 8.83 -13.41
CA VAL A 32 6.25 7.45 -13.11
C VAL A 32 6.68 6.57 -14.28
N ALA A 33 7.57 5.62 -14.01
CA ALA A 33 8.04 4.63 -14.97
C ALA A 33 7.43 3.27 -14.65
N LEU A 34 6.87 2.63 -15.67
CA LEU A 34 6.30 1.28 -15.63
C LEU A 34 7.22 0.37 -16.45
N SER A 35 7.57 -0.79 -15.89
CA SER A 35 8.45 -1.76 -16.55
C SER A 35 7.85 -3.16 -16.48
N ASP A 36 8.07 -3.94 -17.53
CA ASP A 36 7.77 -5.37 -17.58
C ASP A 36 8.99 -6.25 -17.27
N GLY A 37 10.11 -5.66 -16.85
CA GLY A 37 11.37 -6.37 -16.60
C GLY A 37 12.16 -6.72 -17.87
N GLY A 38 11.69 -6.30 -19.05
CA GLY A 38 12.37 -6.39 -20.34
C GLY A 38 12.71 -5.01 -20.92
N GLU A 39 12.74 -4.91 -22.25
CA GLU A 39 13.02 -3.66 -22.99
C GLU A 39 11.78 -2.75 -23.12
N THR A 40 10.60 -3.26 -22.76
CA THR A 40 9.32 -2.59 -22.92
C THR A 40 8.90 -1.90 -21.61
N GLY A 41 8.58 -0.62 -21.73
CA GLY A 41 8.18 0.20 -20.59
C GLY A 41 7.34 1.38 -21.04
N ALA A 42 6.67 2.00 -20.09
CA ALA A 42 5.95 3.25 -20.30
C ALA A 42 6.34 4.26 -19.25
N GLN A 43 6.23 5.54 -19.58
CA GLN A 43 6.47 6.63 -18.66
C GLN A 43 5.32 7.62 -18.73
N VAL A 44 4.95 8.16 -17.59
CA VAL A 44 4.00 9.26 -17.45
C VAL A 44 4.65 10.35 -16.61
N THR A 45 4.49 11.61 -17.01
CA THR A 45 4.94 12.77 -16.26
C THR A 45 3.72 13.51 -15.75
N LEU A 46 3.67 13.78 -14.45
CA LEU A 46 2.54 14.34 -13.74
C LEU A 46 2.95 15.54 -12.87
N GLU A 47 1.99 16.37 -12.51
CA GLU A 47 2.15 17.44 -11.53
C GLU A 47 2.38 16.90 -10.10
N SER A 48 3.23 17.57 -9.32
CA SER A 48 3.55 17.14 -7.94
C SER A 48 2.71 17.80 -6.84
N THR A 49 2.07 18.94 -7.16
CA THR A 49 1.42 19.80 -6.15
C THR A 49 -0.10 19.63 -6.08
N VAL A 50 -0.68 18.96 -7.05
CA VAL A 50 -2.12 18.73 -7.18
C VAL A 50 -2.37 17.28 -7.55
N ARG A 51 -3.62 16.83 -7.38
CA ARG A 51 -4.06 15.57 -7.96
C ARG A 51 -3.95 15.66 -9.48
N ASP A 52 -3.16 14.78 -10.07
CA ASP A 52 -2.96 14.69 -11.50
C ASP A 52 -2.97 13.23 -11.96
N MET A 53 -3.36 13.02 -13.21
CA MET A 53 -3.56 11.67 -13.75
C MET A 53 -3.15 11.58 -15.22
N GLY A 54 -2.61 10.43 -15.59
CA GLY A 54 -2.17 10.19 -16.96
C GLY A 54 -2.17 8.71 -17.31
N ALA A 55 -2.53 8.44 -18.56
CA ALA A 55 -2.47 7.11 -19.13
C ALA A 55 -1.07 6.84 -19.69
N PRO A 56 -0.48 5.65 -19.42
CA PRO A 56 0.77 5.26 -20.06
C PRO A 56 0.57 5.05 -21.58
N ALA A 57 1.63 5.27 -22.35
CA ALA A 57 1.59 5.13 -23.81
C ALA A 57 1.27 3.71 -24.29
N ILE A 58 1.58 2.71 -23.46
CA ILE A 58 1.16 1.32 -23.60
C ILE A 58 0.59 0.85 -22.26
N SER A 59 -0.42 -0.02 -22.29
CA SER A 59 -1.11 -0.46 -21.07
C SER A 59 -0.46 -1.65 -20.35
N GLY A 60 0.67 -2.17 -20.84
CA GLY A 60 1.34 -3.33 -20.24
C GLY A 60 0.76 -4.67 -20.71
N PRO A 61 1.06 -5.80 -20.04
CA PRO A 61 1.24 -5.92 -18.60
C PRO A 61 2.61 -5.46 -18.09
N PHE A 62 2.62 -4.82 -16.93
CA PHE A 62 3.83 -4.39 -16.24
C PHE A 62 4.04 -5.22 -14.98
N ASN A 63 5.30 -5.32 -14.56
CA ASN A 63 5.73 -6.03 -13.35
C ASN A 63 6.14 -5.06 -12.23
N SER A 64 6.44 -3.81 -12.56
CA SER A 64 6.88 -2.83 -11.57
C SER A 64 6.48 -1.40 -11.92
N ILE A 65 6.47 -0.57 -10.89
CA ILE A 65 6.28 0.88 -10.95
C ILE A 65 7.38 1.58 -10.17
N GLU A 66 8.05 2.54 -10.79
CA GLU A 66 9.05 3.41 -10.18
C GLU A 66 8.53 4.85 -10.22
N ILE A 67 8.60 5.53 -9.08
CA ILE A 67 8.24 6.94 -8.95
C ILE A 67 9.55 7.67 -8.79
N ARG A 68 9.75 8.74 -9.55
CA ARG A 68 10.92 9.62 -9.46
C ARG A 68 10.43 11.04 -9.28
N LEU A 69 10.79 11.65 -8.16
CA LEU A 69 10.48 13.05 -7.89
C LEU A 69 11.56 13.94 -8.50
N GLY A 70 11.15 15.03 -9.15
CA GLY A 70 12.09 16.05 -9.60
C GLY A 70 12.75 16.77 -8.41
N GLU A 71 13.92 17.38 -8.66
CA GLU A 71 14.74 17.98 -7.60
C GLU A 71 14.04 19.13 -6.83
N ASP A 72 13.07 19.80 -7.46
CA ASP A 72 12.36 20.94 -6.88
C ASP A 72 10.99 20.55 -6.26
N VAL A 73 10.62 19.26 -6.26
CA VAL A 73 9.38 18.76 -5.63
C VAL A 73 9.43 18.98 -4.12
N GLN A 74 8.46 19.73 -3.59
CA GLN A 74 8.44 20.05 -2.16
C GLN A 74 7.96 18.87 -1.30
N ASN A 75 7.01 18.09 -1.81
CA ASN A 75 6.48 16.93 -1.10
C ASN A 75 7.25 15.66 -1.47
N GLN A 76 8.31 15.37 -0.72
CA GLN A 76 9.13 14.17 -0.91
C GLN A 76 8.41 12.86 -0.53
N GLU A 77 7.27 12.97 0.16
CA GLU A 77 6.40 11.84 0.50
C GLU A 77 5.22 11.68 -0.47
N LEU A 78 5.23 12.39 -1.60
CA LEU A 78 4.18 12.27 -2.61
C LEU A 78 4.02 10.81 -3.05
N ARG A 79 2.77 10.39 -3.18
CA ARG A 79 2.42 9.03 -3.57
C ARG A 79 1.61 9.04 -4.86
N CYS A 80 1.80 7.98 -5.63
CA CYS A 80 1.06 7.70 -6.85
C CYS A 80 0.42 6.32 -6.77
N GLN A 81 -0.70 6.14 -7.44
CA GLN A 81 -1.46 4.91 -7.51
C GLN A 81 -1.57 4.49 -8.97
N ALA A 82 -1.36 3.20 -9.26
CA ALA A 82 -1.61 2.62 -10.57
C ALA A 82 -2.99 1.95 -10.55
N LEU A 83 -3.79 2.22 -11.57
CA LEU A 83 -5.13 1.66 -11.74
C LEU A 83 -5.14 0.65 -12.88
N ASP A 84 -5.86 -0.45 -12.68
CA ASP A 84 -6.12 -1.44 -13.72
C ASP A 84 -7.20 -0.96 -14.72
N ASN A 85 -7.45 -1.75 -15.77
CA ASN A 85 -8.45 -1.45 -16.80
C ASN A 85 -9.89 -1.29 -16.28
N TYR A 86 -10.17 -1.69 -15.04
CA TYR A 86 -11.47 -1.55 -14.38
C TYR A 86 -11.49 -0.39 -13.38
N GLY A 87 -10.39 0.34 -13.21
CA GLY A 87 -10.24 1.44 -12.27
C GLY A 87 -9.92 0.99 -10.84
N TYR A 88 -9.52 -0.28 -10.64
CA TYR A 88 -9.12 -0.76 -9.33
C TYR A 88 -7.63 -0.51 -9.06
N PRO A 89 -7.27 -0.10 -7.84
CA PRO A 89 -5.87 0.04 -7.45
C PRO A 89 -5.10 -1.28 -7.55
N ILE A 90 -3.93 -1.23 -8.18
CA ILE A 90 -3.02 -2.37 -8.28
C ILE A 90 -2.19 -2.45 -6.99
N VAL A 91 -2.01 -3.66 -6.46
CA VAL A 91 -1.23 -3.91 -5.25
C VAL A 91 0.24 -4.17 -5.61
N ALA A 92 1.16 -3.48 -4.94
CA ALA A 92 2.59 -3.69 -5.11
C ALA A 92 3.30 -3.91 -3.77
N THR A 93 4.50 -4.44 -3.86
CA THR A 93 5.40 -4.67 -2.73
C THR A 93 6.75 -3.99 -2.94
N ARG A 94 7.36 -3.55 -1.83
CA ARG A 94 8.75 -3.08 -1.80
C ARG A 94 9.39 -3.47 -0.49
N GLY A 95 10.22 -4.51 -0.55
CA GLY A 95 10.67 -5.22 0.64
C GLY A 95 9.47 -5.85 1.35
N THR A 96 9.30 -5.55 2.64
CA THR A 96 8.17 -6.02 3.46
C THR A 96 6.93 -5.13 3.36
N ASN A 97 6.99 -3.98 2.68
CA ASN A 97 5.84 -3.09 2.55
C ASN A 97 4.92 -3.60 1.45
N ILE A 98 3.61 -3.59 1.71
CA ILE A 98 2.53 -3.84 0.76
C ILE A 98 1.68 -2.57 0.74
N ASP A 99 1.35 -2.08 -0.45
CA ASP A 99 0.53 -0.88 -0.59
C ASP A 99 -0.20 -0.87 -1.95
N THR A 100 -1.16 0.04 -2.10
CA THR A 100 -1.81 0.41 -3.37
C THR A 100 -1.43 1.82 -3.82
N THR A 101 -0.73 2.57 -2.98
CA THR A 101 -0.14 3.87 -3.26
C THR A 101 1.36 3.80 -3.04
N PHE A 102 2.15 4.49 -3.86
CA PHE A 102 3.57 4.25 -3.99
C PHE A 102 4.33 5.58 -3.97
N SER A 103 5.33 5.69 -3.09
CA SER A 103 6.28 6.81 -3.11
C SER A 103 7.64 6.35 -3.60
N ASP A 104 8.42 7.30 -4.11
CA ASP A 104 9.84 7.09 -4.45
C ASP A 104 10.62 6.72 -3.18
N ALA A 105 10.65 7.62 -2.19
CA ALA A 105 11.38 7.46 -0.93
C ALA A 105 12.84 6.99 -1.11
N ASP A 106 13.45 7.29 -2.26
CA ASP A 106 14.80 6.91 -2.69
C ASP A 106 15.09 5.40 -2.57
N LYS A 107 14.06 4.56 -2.74
CA LYS A 107 14.16 3.09 -2.57
C LYS A 107 13.94 2.31 -3.87
N GLY A 108 13.84 3.01 -4.99
CA GLY A 108 13.64 2.40 -6.30
C GLY A 108 12.25 1.77 -6.47
N PRO A 109 12.11 0.86 -7.45
CA PRO A 109 10.81 0.40 -7.93
C PRO A 109 10.03 -0.43 -6.91
N TRP A 110 8.72 -0.31 -6.98
CA TRP A 110 7.76 -1.25 -6.40
C TRP A 110 7.48 -2.38 -7.39
N THR A 111 7.32 -3.59 -6.89
CA THR A 111 7.01 -4.77 -7.70
C THR A 111 5.53 -5.10 -7.54
N PHE A 112 4.77 -5.18 -8.63
CA PHE A 112 3.39 -5.60 -8.57
C PHE A 112 3.31 -7.07 -8.12
N ARG A 113 2.36 -7.39 -7.23
CA ARG A 113 2.16 -8.78 -6.78
C ARG A 113 1.83 -9.71 -7.95
N GLN A 114 1.14 -9.17 -8.94
CA GLN A 114 0.86 -9.84 -10.19
C GLN A 114 1.11 -8.86 -11.34
N ALA A 115 1.68 -9.38 -12.44
CA ALA A 115 1.81 -8.63 -13.67
C ALA A 115 0.44 -8.06 -14.09
N SER A 116 0.35 -6.73 -14.22
CA SER A 116 -0.94 -6.05 -14.33
C SER A 116 -0.95 -5.07 -15.49
N TYR A 117 -2.10 -4.97 -16.17
CA TYR A 117 -2.34 -3.91 -17.14
C TYR A 117 -2.62 -2.62 -16.37
N VAL A 118 -1.90 -1.55 -16.68
CA VAL A 118 -2.09 -0.23 -16.07
C VAL A 118 -2.79 0.65 -17.10
N SER A 119 -4.02 1.06 -16.80
CA SER A 119 -4.76 1.99 -17.67
C SER A 119 -4.49 3.44 -17.31
N GLU A 120 -4.20 3.71 -16.05
CA GLU A 120 -4.02 5.07 -15.54
C GLU A 120 -3.09 5.08 -14.33
N VAL A 121 -2.33 6.16 -14.21
CA VAL A 121 -1.56 6.50 -13.02
C VAL A 121 -2.11 7.80 -12.45
N VAL A 122 -2.34 7.83 -11.15
CA VAL A 122 -2.83 9.00 -10.42
C VAL A 122 -1.80 9.37 -9.35
N CYS A 123 -1.29 10.59 -9.34
CA CYS A 123 -0.50 11.12 -8.23
C CYS A 123 -1.36 12.13 -7.46
N ASP A 124 -1.44 11.97 -6.14
CA ASP A 124 -2.27 12.82 -5.30
C ASP A 124 -1.56 13.09 -3.96
N PRO A 125 -1.33 14.37 -3.58
CA PRO A 125 -0.75 14.71 -2.29
C PRO A 125 -1.54 14.23 -1.07
N THR A 126 -2.82 13.86 -1.24
CA THR A 126 -3.68 13.33 -0.18
C THR A 126 -3.54 11.84 0.04
N PHE A 127 -2.86 11.12 -0.87
CA PHE A 127 -2.59 9.70 -0.68
C PHE A 127 -1.64 9.48 0.50
N VAL A 128 -2.02 8.52 1.34
CA VAL A 128 -1.29 8.15 2.54
C VAL A 128 -0.80 6.72 2.41
N LYS A 129 0.32 6.42 3.09
CA LYS A 129 0.80 5.05 3.24
C LYS A 129 -0.22 4.25 4.05
N ILE A 130 -0.46 3.00 3.65
CA ILE A 130 -1.29 2.08 4.44
C ILE A 130 -0.59 1.78 5.77
N ASP A 131 -1.34 1.87 6.87
CA ASP A 131 -0.86 1.46 8.19
C ASP A 131 -0.62 -0.05 8.21
N PRO A 132 0.58 -0.55 8.57
CA PRO A 132 0.83 -1.98 8.73
C PRO A 132 -0.12 -2.68 9.73
N ALA A 133 -0.71 -1.94 10.67
CA ALA A 133 -1.73 -2.43 11.59
C ALA A 133 -3.17 -2.34 11.04
N SER A 134 -3.36 -1.85 9.81
CA SER A 134 -4.66 -1.76 9.16
C SER A 134 -5.27 -3.14 8.94
N ASP A 135 -6.60 -3.22 9.08
CA ASP A 135 -7.36 -4.43 8.79
C ASP A 135 -7.21 -4.91 7.35
N GLU A 136 -6.89 -4.02 6.41
CA GLU A 136 -6.65 -4.39 5.02
C GLU A 136 -5.48 -5.37 4.85
N LEU A 137 -4.50 -5.34 5.76
CA LEU A 137 -3.30 -6.19 5.72
C LEU A 137 -3.31 -7.34 6.75
N ASN A 138 -4.31 -7.35 7.63
CA ASN A 138 -4.34 -8.25 8.78
C ASN A 138 -5.58 -9.16 8.74
N LEU A 139 -5.56 -10.16 9.61
CA LEU A 139 -6.67 -11.05 9.88
C LEU A 139 -7.38 -10.55 11.14
N ARG A 140 -8.70 -10.48 11.10
CA ARG A 140 -9.50 -10.11 12.27
C ARG A 140 -10.37 -11.28 12.66
N VAL A 141 -10.15 -11.80 13.87
CA VAL A 141 -11.01 -12.83 14.47
C VAL A 141 -11.94 -12.18 15.46
N ILE A 142 -13.24 -12.37 15.26
CA ILE A 142 -14.33 -11.82 16.07
C ILE A 142 -15.00 -12.98 16.77
N LEU A 143 -15.05 -12.94 18.09
CA LEU A 143 -15.71 -13.92 18.94
C LEU A 143 -16.89 -13.25 19.63
N GLU A 144 -18.07 -13.84 19.56
CA GLU A 144 -19.30 -13.25 20.13
C GLU A 144 -20.15 -14.30 20.84
N SER A 145 -20.85 -13.86 21.88
CA SER A 145 -21.94 -14.58 22.54
C SER A 145 -23.09 -13.62 22.79
N GLN A 146 -24.25 -13.91 22.19
CA GLN A 146 -25.43 -13.06 22.36
C GLN A 146 -26.08 -13.31 23.72
N SER A 147 -26.00 -14.54 24.25
CA SER A 147 -26.60 -14.88 25.54
C SER A 147 -25.95 -14.18 26.73
N THR A 148 -24.66 -13.86 26.62
CA THR A 148 -23.87 -13.21 27.67
C THR A 148 -23.49 -11.77 27.34
N GLU A 149 -23.89 -11.27 26.17
CA GLU A 149 -23.50 -9.95 25.64
C GLU A 149 -21.97 -9.73 25.67
N THR A 150 -21.20 -10.82 25.47
CA THR A 150 -19.74 -10.79 25.47
C THR A 150 -19.20 -10.87 24.05
N GLY A 151 -18.13 -10.11 23.81
CA GLY A 151 -17.42 -10.14 22.53
C GLY A 151 -15.94 -9.88 22.71
N SER A 152 -15.13 -10.40 21.79
CA SER A 152 -13.70 -10.10 21.68
C SER A 152 -13.31 -10.01 20.22
N GLN A 153 -12.44 -9.06 19.90
CA GLN A 153 -11.85 -8.93 18.58
C GLN A 153 -10.33 -8.96 18.70
N THR A 154 -9.70 -9.84 17.93
CA THR A 154 -8.25 -10.01 17.92
C THR A 154 -7.75 -9.85 16.49
N SER A 155 -6.81 -8.93 16.29
CA SER A 155 -6.11 -8.77 15.02
C SER A 155 -4.84 -9.62 15.04
N LEU A 156 -4.62 -10.39 13.98
CA LEU A 156 -3.44 -11.22 13.77
C LEU A 156 -2.77 -10.85 12.43
N PRO A 157 -1.43 -10.84 12.37
CA PRO A 157 -0.71 -10.62 11.11
C PRO A 157 -0.95 -11.76 10.11
N ALA A 158 -1.02 -11.41 8.84
CA ALA A 158 -1.16 -12.37 7.74
C ALA A 158 0.18 -12.78 7.13
N GLY A 159 0.18 -13.91 6.41
CA GLY A 159 1.34 -14.41 5.64
C GLY A 159 2.21 -15.44 6.36
N TYR A 160 1.99 -15.67 7.65
CA TYR A 160 2.66 -16.70 8.44
C TYR A 160 1.75 -17.23 9.56
N ARG A 161 2.19 -18.28 10.26
CA ARG A 161 1.51 -18.81 11.44
C ARG A 161 1.58 -17.79 12.58
N ALA A 162 0.44 -17.25 12.97
CA ALA A 162 0.30 -16.34 14.09
C ALA A 162 -0.64 -16.92 15.15
N GLU A 163 -0.32 -16.69 16.42
CA GLU A 163 -1.14 -17.11 17.55
C GLU A 163 -1.31 -15.96 18.54
N SER A 164 -2.50 -15.85 19.12
CA SER A 164 -2.83 -14.82 20.11
C SER A 164 -4.03 -15.22 20.96
N ALA A 165 -4.09 -14.74 22.20
CA ALA A 165 -5.27 -14.87 23.04
C ALA A 165 -6.36 -13.85 22.62
N PRO A 166 -7.64 -14.10 22.95
CA PRO A 166 -8.68 -13.08 22.88
C PRO A 166 -8.30 -11.83 23.70
N VAL A 167 -8.42 -10.63 23.11
CA VAL A 167 -7.95 -9.38 23.74
C VAL A 167 -8.83 -8.93 24.92
N ALA A 168 -10.14 -9.18 24.88
CA ALA A 168 -11.09 -8.60 25.84
C ALA A 168 -11.54 -9.56 26.95
N THR A 169 -11.93 -10.78 26.56
CA THR A 169 -12.43 -11.82 27.47
C THR A 169 -12.19 -13.19 26.84
N SER A 170 -12.06 -14.23 27.65
CA SER A 170 -11.94 -15.60 27.18
C SER A 170 -13.30 -16.26 26.87
N GLY A 171 -14.42 -15.57 27.11
CA GLY A 171 -15.76 -16.08 26.78
C GLY A 171 -16.59 -16.43 28.01
N PRO A 172 -17.53 -17.41 27.91
CA PRO A 172 -17.75 -18.29 26.76
C PRO A 172 -18.26 -17.54 25.51
N PHE A 173 -17.96 -18.10 24.33
CA PHE A 173 -18.39 -17.60 23.03
C PHE A 173 -19.29 -18.60 22.33
N GLU A 174 -20.25 -18.11 21.56
CA GLU A 174 -21.18 -18.92 20.77
C GLU A 174 -20.81 -18.94 19.29
N THR A 175 -20.15 -17.88 18.81
CA THR A 175 -19.79 -17.72 17.41
C THR A 175 -18.35 -17.22 17.26
N VAL A 176 -17.80 -17.53 16.09
CA VAL A 176 -16.49 -17.04 15.66
C VAL A 176 -16.55 -16.65 14.18
N GLU A 177 -16.07 -15.45 13.86
CA GLU A 177 -15.94 -14.95 12.50
C GLU A 177 -14.48 -14.63 12.22
N LEU A 178 -14.02 -14.99 11.02
CA LEU A 178 -12.76 -14.52 10.47
C LEU A 178 -13.10 -13.49 9.40
N SER A 179 -12.48 -12.32 9.46
CA SER A 179 -12.42 -11.37 8.36
C SER A 179 -10.98 -11.29 7.87
N VAL A 180 -10.79 -11.48 6.56
CA VAL A 180 -9.47 -11.41 5.92
C VAL A 180 -9.33 -10.06 5.22
N GLY A 181 -8.27 -9.32 5.54
CA GLY A 181 -7.98 -8.04 4.89
C GLY A 181 -7.91 -8.14 3.37
N SER A 182 -8.44 -7.15 2.67
CA SER A 182 -8.50 -7.09 1.20
C SER A 182 -7.12 -7.13 0.51
N LEU A 183 -6.07 -6.75 1.23
CA LEU A 183 -4.68 -6.74 0.76
C LEU A 183 -3.86 -7.93 1.30
N VAL A 184 -4.48 -8.88 1.99
CA VAL A 184 -3.85 -10.17 2.32
C VAL A 184 -3.69 -10.98 1.03
N GLU A 185 -2.51 -11.57 0.82
CA GLU A 185 -2.20 -12.31 -0.41
C GLU A 185 -3.08 -13.57 -0.56
N GLN A 186 -3.29 -14.29 0.54
CA GLN A 186 -4.11 -15.50 0.59
C GLN A 186 -5.48 -15.20 1.19
N GLN A 187 -6.50 -15.06 0.34
CA GLN A 187 -7.87 -14.75 0.77
C GLN A 187 -8.61 -15.96 1.37
N ASN A 188 -8.16 -17.19 1.09
CA ASN A 188 -8.70 -18.42 1.69
C ASN A 188 -7.98 -18.79 3.00
N TYR A 189 -7.58 -17.81 3.81
CA TYR A 189 -6.95 -18.05 5.11
C TYR A 189 -7.89 -18.83 6.03
N ARG A 190 -7.31 -19.67 6.88
CA ARG A 190 -8.04 -20.40 7.92
C ARG A 190 -7.42 -20.17 9.27
N CYS A 191 -8.27 -20.19 10.29
CA CYS A 191 -7.87 -20.11 11.68
C CYS A 191 -8.48 -21.26 12.48
N GLN A 192 -7.91 -21.52 13.63
CA GLN A 192 -8.34 -22.50 14.62
C GLN A 192 -8.43 -21.78 15.97
N ILE A 193 -9.39 -22.17 16.78
CA ILE A 193 -9.50 -21.70 18.17
C ILE A 193 -9.36 -22.89 19.11
N LEU A 194 -8.61 -22.69 20.19
CA LEU A 194 -8.34 -23.70 21.21
C LEU A 194 -9.08 -23.37 22.52
N ASP A 195 -9.50 -24.41 23.23
CA ASP A 195 -10.05 -24.30 24.59
C ASP A 195 -8.96 -24.03 25.64
N LEU A 196 -9.34 -23.85 26.91
CA LEU A 196 -8.39 -23.66 28.02
C LEU A 196 -7.40 -24.82 28.25
N TYR A 197 -7.64 -25.98 27.64
CA TYR A 197 -6.78 -27.17 27.73
C TYR A 197 -5.93 -27.39 26.47
N GLY A 198 -6.03 -26.50 25.48
CA GLY A 198 -5.31 -26.59 24.21
C GLY A 198 -5.95 -27.53 23.19
N ASN A 199 -7.20 -27.95 23.38
CA ASN A 199 -7.91 -28.75 22.39
C ASN A 199 -8.60 -27.85 21.36
N PRO A 200 -8.55 -28.20 20.05
CA PRO A 200 -9.31 -27.49 19.04
C PRO A 200 -10.82 -27.54 19.29
N LEU A 201 -11.47 -26.38 19.23
CA LEU A 201 -12.92 -26.29 19.28
C LEU A 201 -13.53 -26.57 17.91
N VAL A 202 -14.67 -27.26 17.93
CA VAL A 202 -15.42 -27.58 16.71
C VAL A 202 -16.35 -26.43 16.38
N VAL A 203 -16.33 -26.02 15.12
CA VAL A 203 -17.14 -24.94 14.56
C VAL A 203 -18.01 -25.46 13.41
N LEU A 204 -19.19 -24.87 13.29
CA LEU A 204 -20.26 -25.26 12.39
C LEU A 204 -20.67 -24.09 11.50
N ARG A 205 -20.86 -24.34 10.21
CA ARG A 205 -21.47 -23.37 9.28
C ARG A 205 -22.31 -24.09 8.25
N GLY A 206 -23.63 -24.08 8.46
CA GLY A 206 -24.56 -24.92 7.71
C GLY A 206 -24.28 -26.41 7.98
N ALA A 207 -24.03 -27.18 6.92
CA ALA A 207 -23.69 -28.60 7.03
C ALA A 207 -22.19 -28.85 7.29
N ASN A 208 -21.35 -27.81 7.25
CA ASN A 208 -19.91 -27.96 7.47
C ASN A 208 -19.63 -28.03 8.96
N ARG A 209 -18.80 -29.00 9.36
CA ARG A 209 -18.31 -29.21 10.73
C ARG A 209 -16.80 -29.41 10.66
N ASP A 210 -16.05 -28.56 11.34
CA ASP A 210 -14.59 -28.50 11.23
C ASP A 210 -13.95 -28.02 12.54
N ILE A 211 -12.63 -28.13 12.66
CA ILE A 211 -11.81 -27.58 13.74
C ILE A 211 -11.01 -26.35 13.29
N THR A 212 -11.17 -25.97 12.03
CA THR A 212 -10.67 -24.72 11.46
C THR A 212 -11.82 -23.99 10.76
N PHE A 213 -11.74 -22.68 10.67
CA PHE A 213 -12.76 -21.84 10.04
C PHE A 213 -12.11 -20.81 9.11
N SER A 214 -12.85 -20.41 8.10
CA SER A 214 -12.46 -19.40 7.11
C SER A 214 -13.54 -18.33 6.98
N ASP A 215 -13.17 -17.16 6.49
CA ASP A 215 -14.12 -16.11 6.11
C ASP A 215 -15.05 -16.62 4.99
N ALA A 216 -14.49 -16.82 3.79
CA ALA A 216 -15.22 -17.24 2.59
C ALA A 216 -16.48 -16.39 2.30
N ASP A 217 -16.49 -15.14 2.76
CA ASP A 217 -17.56 -14.15 2.58
C ASP A 217 -18.94 -14.66 3.03
N LYS A 218 -18.95 -15.53 4.06
CA LYS A 218 -20.16 -16.22 4.55
C LYS A 218 -20.48 -15.89 6.02
N GLY A 219 -19.73 -14.98 6.62
CA GLY A 219 -19.88 -14.55 8.01
C GLY A 219 -19.54 -15.65 9.02
N ALA A 220 -19.99 -15.40 10.25
CA ALA A 220 -19.70 -16.19 11.43
C ALA A 220 -20.00 -17.70 11.32
N TRP A 221 -19.14 -18.47 11.97
CA TRP A 221 -19.34 -19.87 12.34
C TRP A 221 -19.92 -19.96 13.75
N THR A 222 -20.71 -21.00 14.00
CA THR A 222 -21.24 -21.31 15.34
C THR A 222 -20.36 -22.35 16.01
N LEU A 223 -19.97 -22.14 17.26
CA LEU A 223 -19.28 -23.17 18.03
C LEU A 223 -20.27 -24.32 18.31
N GLU A 224 -19.84 -25.57 18.13
CA GLU A 224 -20.68 -26.74 18.40
C GLU A 224 -21.16 -26.77 19.87
N THR A 225 -20.34 -26.25 20.78
CA THR A 225 -20.71 -25.99 22.17
C THR A 225 -20.14 -24.64 22.58
N PRO A 226 -20.93 -23.73 23.17
CA PRO A 226 -20.40 -22.46 23.67
C PRO A 226 -19.24 -22.70 24.63
N SER A 227 -18.08 -22.09 24.33
CA SER A 227 -16.82 -22.46 24.98
C SER A 227 -15.95 -21.24 25.24
N GLU A 228 -15.10 -21.34 26.24
CA GLU A 228 -14.02 -20.38 26.46
C GLU A 228 -12.88 -20.64 25.47
N VAL A 229 -12.29 -19.56 24.96
CA VAL A 229 -11.18 -19.59 24.02
C VAL A 229 -9.91 -19.11 24.72
N SER A 230 -8.87 -19.94 24.70
CA SER A 230 -7.55 -19.58 25.24
C SER A 230 -6.65 -18.97 24.18
N GLU A 231 -6.73 -19.50 22.95
CA GLU A 231 -5.80 -19.20 21.88
C GLU A 231 -6.50 -19.26 20.52
N ILE A 232 -6.13 -18.31 19.67
CA ILE A 232 -6.53 -18.21 18.27
C ILE A 232 -5.26 -18.42 17.45
N ILE A 233 -5.27 -19.39 16.54
CA ILE A 233 -4.15 -19.71 15.66
C ILE A 233 -4.59 -19.52 14.22
N CYS A 234 -3.94 -18.63 13.49
CA CYS A 234 -4.16 -18.45 12.06
C CYS A 234 -2.91 -18.88 11.31
N ASP A 235 -3.05 -19.84 10.40
CA ASP A 235 -1.94 -20.43 9.67
C ASP A 235 -2.33 -20.58 8.19
N PRO A 236 -1.52 -20.06 7.24
CA PRO A 236 -1.83 -20.15 5.81
C PRO A 236 -1.80 -21.60 5.29
N THR A 237 -1.21 -22.53 6.05
CA THR A 237 -1.11 -23.96 5.72
C THR A 237 -2.31 -24.79 6.15
N PHE A 238 -3.24 -24.23 6.93
CA PHE A 238 -4.48 -24.90 7.29
C PHE A 238 -5.38 -25.11 6.06
N ALA A 239 -5.99 -26.29 5.97
CA ALA A 239 -6.84 -26.74 4.86
C ALA A 239 -8.32 -26.69 5.19
#